data_AF-A0A945FCI2-F1
#
_entry.id   AF-A0A945FCI2-F1
#
_cell.length_a   1.000
_cell.length_b   1.000
_cell.length_c   1.000
_cell.angle_alpha   90.00
_cell.angle_beta   90.00
_cell.angle_gamma   90.00
#
_symmetry.space_group_name_H-M   'P 1'
#
loop_
_entity.id
_entity.type
_entity.pdbx_description
1 polymer ?
#
loop_
_entity_poly.entity_id
_entity_poly.type
_entity_poly.pdbx_seq_one_letter_code
_entity_poly.pdbx_strand_id
1 'polypeptide(L)'
;MDAEIAVLRILHILPGATWVGAALFLAFVLQPGLKKAGPPHAPALMAHILKPLMIVMHGSALLTIVFGVVMAFRVRDPLFDYL
;
A
#
# COMPACT_ATOMS: atom_id res chain seq x y z
N MET A 1 -5.95 -26.06 0.32
CA MET A 1 -5.30 -24.78 0.62
C MET A 1 -5.45 -24.55 2.10
N ASP A 2 -4.37 -24.33 2.84
CA ASP A 2 -4.48 -24.00 4.26
C ASP A 2 -5.18 -22.65 4.38
N ALA A 3 -6.33 -22.63 5.04
CA ALA A 3 -7.17 -21.44 5.18
C ALA A 3 -6.37 -20.27 5.78
N GLU A 4 -5.41 -20.56 6.66
CA GLU A 4 -4.44 -19.60 7.21
C GLU A 4 -3.65 -18.87 6.10
N ILE A 5 -3.04 -19.60 5.17
CA ILE A 5 -2.26 -19.02 4.07
C ILE A 5 -3.15 -18.20 3.14
N ALA A 6 -4.38 -18.66 2.88
CA ALA A 6 -5.33 -17.89 2.09
C ALA A 6 -5.68 -16.54 2.75
N VAL A 7 -5.91 -16.54 4.07
CA VAL A 7 -6.16 -15.31 4.84
C VAL A 7 -4.95 -14.38 4.83
N LEU A 8 -3.73 -14.91 5.06
CA LEU A 8 -2.50 -14.11 5.01
C LEU A 8 -2.27 -13.46 3.64
N ARG A 9 -2.60 -14.16 2.54
CA ARG A 9 -2.54 -13.60 1.18
C ARG A 9 -3.49 -12.43 1.02
N ILE A 10 -4.73 -12.54 1.49
CA ILE A 10 -5.71 -11.44 1.40
C ILE A 10 -5.19 -10.22 2.19
N LEU A 11 -4.70 -10.44 3.41
CA LEU A 11 -4.16 -9.39 4.27
C LEU A 11 -2.87 -8.76 3.74
N HIS A 12 -2.12 -9.44 2.88
CA HIS A 12 -0.95 -8.90 2.20
C HIS A 12 -1.31 -8.17 0.90
N ILE A 13 -2.09 -8.81 0.03
CA ILE A 13 -2.35 -8.36 -1.34
C ILE A 13 -3.28 -7.15 -1.37
N LEU A 14 -4.35 -7.12 -0.56
CA LEU A 14 -5.29 -6.00 -0.60
C LEU A 14 -4.65 -4.67 -0.15
N PRO A 15 -3.89 -4.64 0.96
CA PRO A 15 -3.10 -3.45 1.29
C PRO A 15 -2.06 -3.13 0.22
N GLY A 16 -1.39 -4.13 -0.35
CA GLY A 16 -0.39 -3.92 -1.41
C GLY A 16 -1.00 -3.26 -2.65
N ALA A 17 -2.16 -3.75 -3.10
CA ALA A 17 -2.91 -3.16 -4.20
C ALA A 17 -3.37 -1.72 -3.89
N THR A 18 -3.79 -1.46 -2.65
CA THR A 18 -4.17 -0.11 -2.22
C THR A 18 -2.96 0.84 -2.23
N TRP A 19 -1.81 0.38 -1.73
CA TRP A 19 -0.58 1.17 -1.67
C TRP A 19 -0.07 1.53 -3.08
N VAL A 20 0.04 0.54 -3.97
CA VAL A 20 0.47 0.75 -5.35
C VAL A 20 -0.56 1.58 -6.12
N GLY A 21 -1.85 1.29 -5.96
CA GLY A 21 -2.94 2.02 -6.60
C GLY A 21 -2.97 3.49 -6.19
N ALA A 22 -2.76 3.80 -4.91
CA ALA A 22 -2.63 5.17 -4.43
C ALA A 22 -1.43 5.89 -5.06
N ALA A 23 -0.26 5.24 -5.15
CA ALA A 23 0.92 5.83 -5.79
C ALA A 23 0.66 6.15 -7.27
N LEU A 24 0.02 5.24 -8.01
CA LEU A 24 -0.36 5.46 -9.41
C LEU A 24 -1.38 6.61 -9.55
N PHE A 25 -2.42 6.62 -8.71
CA PHE A 25 -3.40 7.71 -8.68
C PHE A 25 -2.75 9.06 -8.42
N LEU A 26 -1.83 9.14 -7.46
CA LEU A 26 -1.11 10.37 -7.15
C LEU A 26 -0.29 10.86 -8.34
N ALA A 27 0.52 9.99 -8.94
CA ALA A 27 1.44 10.34 -10.01
C ALA A 27 0.71 10.72 -11.30
N PHE A 28 -0.30 9.95 -11.70
CA PHE A 28 -0.92 10.07 -13.01
C PHE A 28 -2.21 10.88 -13.04
N VAL A 29 -2.88 11.05 -11.89
CA VAL A 29 -4.19 11.72 -11.82
C VAL A 29 -4.12 12.96 -10.94
N LEU A 30 -3.78 12.81 -9.66
CA LEU A 30 -3.90 13.91 -8.70
C LEU A 30 -2.84 15.00 -8.91
N GLN A 31 -1.55 14.65 -9.00
CA GLN A 31 -0.48 15.65 -9.18
C GLN A 31 -0.65 16.46 -10.48
N PRO A 32 -0.94 15.86 -11.64
CA PRO A 32 -1.22 16.62 -12.86
C PRO A 32 -2.44 17.52 -12.73
N GLY A 33 -3.51 17.04 -12.08
CA GLY A 33 -4.72 17.82 -11.81
C GLY A 33 -4.47 19.04 -10.94
N LEU A 34 -3.75 18.86 -9.82
CA LEU A 34 -3.35 19.94 -8.93
C LEU A 34 -2.48 20.98 -9.63
N LYS A 35 -1.52 20.54 -10.47
CA LYS A 35 -0.67 21.44 -11.24
C LYS A 35 -1.49 22.32 -12.19
N LYS A 36 -2.53 21.77 -12.81
CA LYS A 36 -3.45 22.53 -13.69
C LYS A 36 -4.37 23.47 -12.91
N ALA A 37 -4.87 23.03 -11.75
CA ALA A 37 -5.77 23.83 -10.92
C ALA A 37 -5.09 25.06 -10.32
N GLY A 38 -3.80 24.94 -9.96
CA GLY A 38 -3.01 26.04 -9.41
C GLY A 38 -3.58 26.62 -8.11
N PRO A 39 -2.99 27.74 -7.62
CA PRO A 39 -3.55 28.50 -6.51
C PRO A 39 -4.90 29.15 -6.88
N PRO A 40 -5.85 29.26 -5.95
CA PRO A 40 -5.79 28.83 -4.54
C PRO A 40 -6.21 27.37 -4.29
N HIS A 41 -6.69 26.67 -5.32
CA HIS A 41 -7.35 25.37 -5.19
C HIS A 41 -6.41 24.24 -4.78
N ALA A 42 -5.22 24.17 -5.38
CA ALA A 42 -4.30 23.06 -5.14
C ALA A 42 -3.78 23.00 -3.68
N PRO A 43 -3.33 24.10 -3.06
CA PRO A 43 -2.94 24.10 -1.65
C PRO A 43 -4.10 23.78 -0.71
N ALA A 44 -5.29 24.32 -0.98
CA ALA A 44 -6.48 24.10 -0.16
C ALA A 44 -6.87 22.62 -0.13
N LEU A 45 -6.91 21.96 -1.30
CA LEU A 45 -7.19 20.52 -1.37
C LEU A 45 -6.12 19.72 -0.63
N MET A 46 -4.84 20.00 -0.89
CA MET A 46 -3.74 19.25 -0.28
C MET A 46 -3.74 19.35 1.25
N ALA A 47 -4.09 20.52 1.81
CA ALA A 47 -4.18 20.72 3.26
C ALA A 47 -5.19 19.76 3.94
N HIS A 48 -6.29 19.41 3.27
CA HIS A 48 -7.30 18.51 3.82
C HIS A 48 -7.00 17.03 3.57
N ILE A 49 -6.29 16.69 2.50
CA ILE A 49 -6.09 15.29 2.10
C ILE A 49 -4.72 14.71 2.47
N LEU A 50 -3.71 15.54 2.72
CA LEU A 50 -2.34 15.04 2.90
C LEU A 50 -2.23 14.09 4.10
N LYS A 51 -2.80 14.45 5.26
CA LYS A 51 -2.77 13.60 6.46
C LYS A 51 -3.47 12.23 6.23
N PRO A 52 -4.75 12.17 5.80
CA PRO A 52 -5.39 10.88 5.56
C PRO A 52 -4.71 10.08 4.45
N LEU A 53 -4.22 10.74 3.40
CA LEU A 53 -3.44 10.10 2.34
C LEU A 53 -2.19 9.41 2.90
N MET A 54 -1.43 10.10 3.74
CA MET A 54 -0.21 9.54 4.36
C MET A 54 -0.56 8.38 5.30
N ILE A 55 -1.64 8.47 6.07
CA ILE A 55 -2.11 7.37 6.92
C ILE A 55 -2.44 6.14 6.07
N VAL A 56 -3.19 6.31 4.97
CA VAL A 56 -3.57 5.21 4.08
C VAL A 56 -2.34 4.60 3.40
N MET A 57 -1.44 5.42 2.85
CA MET A 57 -0.24 4.92 2.16
C MET A 57 0.72 4.20 3.11
N HIS A 58 1.06 4.79 4.25
CA HIS A 58 1.99 4.17 5.20
C HIS A 58 1.37 2.97 5.89
N GLY A 59 0.09 3.06 6.27
CA GLY A 59 -0.64 1.93 6.87
C GLY A 59 -0.72 0.75 5.91
N SER A 60 -1.08 0.98 4.65
CA SER A 60 -1.15 -0.09 3.64
C SER A 60 0.22 -0.69 3.33
N ALA A 61 1.28 0.12 3.21
CA ALA A 61 2.64 -0.36 3.04
C ALA A 61 3.09 -1.24 4.23
N LEU A 62 2.86 -0.79 5.47
CA LEU A 62 3.21 -1.53 6.67
C LEU A 62 2.49 -2.86 6.75
N LEU A 63 1.17 -2.89 6.52
CA LEU A 63 0.39 -4.13 6.51
C LEU A 63 0.91 -5.09 5.44
N THR A 64 1.17 -4.58 4.23
CA THR A 64 1.76 -5.38 3.14
C THR A 64 3.08 -6.02 3.59
N ILE A 65 4.02 -5.23 4.12
CA ILE A 65 5.32 -5.74 4.55
C ILE A 65 5.17 -6.76 5.68
N VAL A 66 4.41 -6.44 6.72
CA VAL A 66 4.22 -7.32 7.89
C VAL A 66 3.62 -8.66 7.48
N PHE A 67 2.51 -8.67 6.73
CA PHE A 67 1.87 -9.92 6.31
C PHE A 67 2.70 -10.68 5.29
N GLY A 68 3.50 -10.00 4.46
CA GLY A 68 4.43 -10.65 3.53
C GLY A 68 5.53 -11.39 4.26
N VAL A 69 6.13 -10.74 5.26
CA VAL A 69 7.16 -11.34 6.12
C VAL A 69 6.60 -12.51 6.93
N VAL A 70 5.43 -12.34 7.56
CA VAL A 70 4.76 -13.42 8.31
C VAL A 70 4.50 -14.63 7.39
N MET A 71 4.00 -14.40 6.19
CA MET A 71 3.73 -15.46 5.23
C MET A 71 5.01 -16.16 4.76
N ALA A 72 6.11 -15.43 4.55
CA ALA A 72 7.40 -16.00 4.18
C ALA A 72 7.93 -16.97 5.25
N PHE A 73 7.72 -16.68 6.54
CA PHE A 73 8.10 -17.60 7.62
C PHE A 73 7.14 -18.79 7.79
N ARG A 74 5.90 -18.68 7.28
CA ARG A 74 4.90 -19.76 7.35
C ARG A 74 5.00 -20.73 6.19
N VAL A 75 5.39 -20.23 5.03
CA VAL A 75 5.78 -21.05 3.88
C VAL A 75 7.26 -21.41 4.08
N ARG A 76 7.57 -22.30 5.04
CA ARG A 76 8.92 -22.89 5.10
C ARG A 76 9.13 -23.72 3.84
N ASP A 77 9.90 -23.16 2.93
CA ASP A 77 10.43 -23.86 1.75
C ASP A 77 11.66 -24.68 2.20
N PRO A 78 11.78 -25.98 1.85
CA PRO A 78 12.97 -26.78 2.16
C PRO A 78 14.29 -26.19 1.64
N LEU A 79 14.24 -25.17 0.78
CA LEU A 79 15.40 -24.38 0.36
C LEU A 79 16.15 -23.72 1.53
N PHE A 80 15.45 -23.36 2.62
CA PHE A 80 16.05 -22.74 3.82
C PHE A 80 16.51 -23.77 4.87
N ASP A 81 16.27 -25.07 4.66
CA ASP A 81 16.79 -26.13 5.55
C ASP A 81 18.29 -26.41 5.32
N TYR A 82 18.89 -25.82 4.28
CA TYR A 82 20.29 -25.98 3.88
C TYR A 82 21.15 -24.72 4.05
N LEU A 83 20.61 -23.66 4.67
CA LEU A 83 21.32 -22.43 5.07
C LEU A 83 21.39 -22.35 6.60
#